data_AF-A0A8S0RPG9-F1
#
_entry.id   AF-A0A8S0RPG9-F1
#
_cell.length_a   1.000
_cell.length_b   1.000
_cell.length_c   1.000
_cell.angle_alpha   90.00
_cell.angle_beta   90.00
_cell.angle_gamma   90.00
#
_symmetry.space_group_name_H-M   'P 1'
#
loop_
_entity.id
_entity.type
_entity.pdbx_description
1 polymer ?
#
loop_
_entity_poly.entity_id
_entity_poly.type
_entity_poly.pdbx_seq_one_letter_code
_entity_poly.pdbx_strand_id
1 'polypeptide(L)'
;MIAGVLSSMEKIERLWLKVVESLSSYISQKADEYIPILKLSYMHLPNHLKPCFLYLSAYKEDEEIRVWKLLLLWIAEGFIEKREHKSLEDVAEEYLVELINRSLLQVSRRRSDNGVKACSLHDLVLDMCWKIAAEENFLF
;
A
#
# COMPACT_ATOMS: atom_id res chain seq x y z
N MET A 1 -25.50 27.33 16.94
CA MET A 1 -24.44 27.70 15.96
C MET A 1 -23.59 26.50 15.48
N ILE A 2 -23.25 25.52 16.34
CA ILE A 2 -22.39 24.38 15.94
C ILE A 2 -23.04 23.43 14.93
N ALA A 3 -24.37 23.22 14.99
CA ALA A 3 -25.08 22.31 14.08
C ALA A 3 -25.00 22.70 12.58
N GLY A 4 -24.96 24.01 12.26
CA GLY A 4 -24.82 24.47 10.87
C GLY A 4 -23.42 24.21 10.31
N VAL A 5 -22.39 24.37 11.14
CA VAL A 5 -21.00 24.05 10.79
C VAL A 5 -20.86 22.54 10.53
N LEU A 6 -21.41 21.71 11.42
CA LEU A 6 -21.38 20.25 11.27
C LEU A 6 -22.06 19.78 9.97
N SER A 7 -23.25 20.31 9.68
CA SER A 7 -23.98 20.00 8.44
C SER A 7 -23.20 20.42 7.18
N SER A 8 -22.48 21.55 7.24
CA SER A 8 -21.63 21.98 6.14
C SER A 8 -20.41 21.07 5.94
N MET A 9 -19.80 20.59 7.02
CA MET A 9 -18.66 19.65 6.97
C MET A 9 -19.09 18.28 6.42
N GLU A 10 -20.22 17.73 6.88
CA GLU A 10 -20.77 16.48 6.33
C GLU A 10 -21.08 16.59 4.83
N LYS A 11 -21.57 17.75 4.38
CA LYS A 11 -21.83 17.99 2.95
C LYS A 11 -20.53 18.04 2.14
N ILE A 12 -19.50 18.69 2.67
CA ILE A 12 -18.16 18.74 2.07
C ILE A 12 -17.57 17.33 1.98
N GLU A 13 -17.65 16.53 3.04
CA GLU A 13 -17.18 15.14 3.07
C GLU A 13 -17.87 14.28 1.99
N ARG A 14 -19.20 14.37 1.87
CA ARG A 14 -19.94 13.64 0.82
C ARG A 14 -19.57 14.08 -0.59
N LEU A 15 -19.28 15.36 -0.80
CA LEU A 15 -18.82 15.87 -2.09
C LEU A 15 -17.43 15.32 -2.43
N TRP A 16 -16.53 15.27 -1.44
CA TRP A 16 -15.21 14.67 -1.59
C TRP A 16 -15.29 13.18 -1.90
N LEU A 17 -16.14 12.42 -1.22
CA LEU A 17 -16.35 11.00 -1.52
C LEU A 17 -16.78 10.79 -2.97
N LYS A 18 -17.71 11.59 -3.48
CA LYS A 18 -18.13 11.52 -4.90
C LYS A 18 -17.00 11.83 -5.88
N VAL A 19 -16.16 12.82 -5.56
CA VAL A 19 -14.99 13.16 -6.38
C VAL A 19 -14.00 12.00 -6.39
N VAL A 20 -13.75 11.38 -5.24
CA VAL A 20 -12.86 10.21 -5.10
C VAL A 20 -13.40 9.02 -5.89
N GLU A 21 -14.69 8.69 -5.76
CA GLU A 21 -15.33 7.61 -6.52
C GLU A 21 -15.25 7.86 -8.04
N SER A 22 -15.54 9.08 -8.48
CA SER A 22 -15.49 9.46 -9.90
C SER A 22 -14.07 9.38 -10.46
N LEU A 23 -13.08 9.83 -9.69
CA LEU A 23 -11.67 9.77 -10.07
C LEU A 23 -11.17 8.33 -10.11
N SER A 24 -11.48 7.54 -9.09
CA SER A 24 -11.12 6.11 -9.03
C SER A 24 -11.68 5.35 -10.23
N SER A 25 -12.96 5.57 -10.58
CA SER A 25 -13.58 4.95 -11.76
C SER A 25 -12.91 5.38 -13.06
N TYR A 26 -12.57 6.67 -13.20
CA TYR A 26 -11.89 7.18 -14.40
C TYR A 26 -10.47 6.60 -14.57
N ILE A 27 -9.71 6.51 -13.48
CA ILE A 27 -8.36 5.93 -13.52
C ILE A 27 -8.43 4.43 -13.83
N SER A 28 -9.40 3.72 -13.26
CA SER A 28 -9.60 2.27 -13.50
C SER A 28 -9.93 1.98 -14.97
N GLN A 29 -10.77 2.80 -15.62
CA GLN A 29 -11.09 2.65 -17.05
C GLN A 29 -9.89 2.87 -17.98
N LYS A 30 -8.84 3.50 -17.49
CA LYS A 30 -7.63 3.89 -18.24
C LYS A 30 -6.37 3.35 -17.59
N ALA A 31 -6.46 2.26 -16.84
CA ALA A 31 -5.37 1.73 -16.03
C ALA A 31 -4.06 1.61 -16.83
N ASP A 32 -4.12 1.09 -18.07
CA ASP A 32 -2.95 0.96 -18.95
C ASP A 32 -2.26 2.29 -19.31
N GLU A 33 -2.98 3.41 -19.31
CA GLU A 33 -2.44 4.77 -19.53
C GLU A 33 -1.71 5.30 -18.29
N TYR A 34 -2.14 4.89 -17.08
CA TYR A 34 -1.61 5.35 -15.80
C TYR A 34 -0.52 4.44 -15.20
N ILE A 35 -0.48 3.17 -15.59
CA ILE A 35 0.54 2.20 -15.17
C ILE A 35 1.98 2.75 -15.39
N PRO A 36 2.33 3.39 -16.52
CA PRO A 36 3.67 3.98 -16.70
C PRO A 36 3.99 5.07 -15.66
N ILE A 37 3.01 5.87 -15.26
CA ILE A 37 3.17 6.93 -14.25
C ILE A 37 3.36 6.29 -12.88
N LEU A 38 2.55 5.29 -12.53
CA LEU A 38 2.70 4.55 -11.27
C LEU A 38 4.05 3.83 -11.20
N LYS A 39 4.55 3.30 -12.34
CA LYS A 39 5.85 2.63 -12.43
C LYS A 39 7.01 3.54 -12.00
N LEU A 40 6.88 4.87 -12.12
CA LEU A 40 7.86 5.81 -11.58
C LEU A 40 7.98 5.70 -10.06
N SER A 41 6.88 5.48 -9.34
CA SER A 41 6.88 5.25 -7.89
C SER A 41 7.72 4.03 -7.52
N TYR A 42 7.66 2.97 -8.33
CA TYR A 42 8.50 1.78 -8.15
C TYR A 42 9.97 2.02 -8.54
N MET A 43 10.23 2.72 -9.65
CA MET A 43 11.59 3.07 -10.07
C MET A 43 12.34 3.89 -9.02
N HIS A 44 11.63 4.78 -8.32
CA HIS A 44 12.15 5.60 -7.22
C HIS A 44 12.03 4.95 -5.84
N LEU A 45 11.58 3.69 -5.77
CA LEU A 45 11.55 2.94 -4.53
C LEU A 45 12.99 2.52 -4.16
N PRO A 46 13.42 2.72 -2.90
CA PRO A 46 14.70 2.21 -2.43
C PRO A 46 14.84 0.71 -2.69
N ASN A 47 16.03 0.27 -3.11
CA ASN A 47 16.23 -1.13 -3.53
C ASN A 47 15.87 -2.16 -2.46
N HIS A 48 16.07 -1.84 -1.18
CA HIS A 48 15.72 -2.73 -0.07
C HIS A 48 14.20 -2.93 0.10
N LEU A 49 13.37 -2.01 -0.40
CA LEU A 49 11.91 -2.13 -0.35
C LEU A 49 11.31 -2.86 -1.54
N LYS A 50 12.04 -2.95 -2.67
CA LYS A 50 11.52 -3.56 -3.90
C LYS A 50 11.09 -5.02 -3.71
N PRO A 51 11.89 -5.91 -3.07
CA PRO A 51 11.46 -7.30 -2.85
C PRO A 51 10.18 -7.39 -2.00
N CYS A 52 10.09 -6.58 -0.94
CA CYS A 52 8.90 -6.50 -0.09
C CYS A 52 7.66 -6.05 -0.87
N PHE A 53 7.82 -5.04 -1.74
CA PHE A 53 6.76 -4.55 -2.60
C PHE A 53 6.31 -5.60 -3.62
N LEU A 54 7.25 -6.25 -4.33
CA LEU A 54 6.93 -7.25 -5.35
C LEU A 54 6.28 -8.51 -4.76
N TYR A 55 6.64 -8.90 -3.54
CA TYR A 55 5.99 -9.99 -2.82
C TYR A 55 4.48 -9.78 -2.64
N LEU A 56 4.02 -8.53 -2.63
CA LEU A 56 2.61 -8.22 -2.50
C LEU A 56 1.78 -8.65 -3.71
N SER A 57 2.41 -8.92 -4.87
CA SER A 57 1.74 -9.48 -6.06
C SER A 57 1.12 -10.86 -5.84
N ALA A 58 1.49 -11.55 -4.75
CA ALA A 58 0.91 -12.84 -4.36
C ALA A 58 -0.49 -12.72 -3.72
N TYR A 59 -0.93 -11.51 -3.36
CA TYR A 59 -2.25 -11.25 -2.78
C TYR A 59 -3.27 -10.81 -3.83
N LYS A 60 -4.56 -10.93 -3.50
CA LYS A 60 -5.65 -10.48 -4.38
C LYS A 60 -6.02 -9.02 -4.14
N GLU A 61 -6.74 -8.48 -5.12
CA GLU A 61 -7.38 -7.17 -5.05
C GLU A 61 -8.27 -7.06 -3.80
N ASP A 62 -8.18 -5.93 -3.08
CA ASP A 62 -8.88 -5.66 -1.82
C ASP A 62 -8.73 -6.71 -0.71
N GLU A 63 -7.77 -7.64 -0.83
CA GLU A 63 -7.51 -8.63 0.21
C GLU A 63 -6.91 -7.94 1.44
N GLU A 64 -7.56 -8.11 2.59
CA GLU A 64 -7.03 -7.62 3.85
C GLU A 64 -5.82 -8.47 4.29
N ILE A 65 -4.63 -7.89 4.19
CA ILE A 65 -3.36 -8.50 4.56
C ILE A 65 -3.09 -8.28 6.04
N ARG A 66 -2.94 -9.37 6.80
CA ARG A 66 -2.55 -9.30 8.21
C ARG A 66 -1.07 -8.95 8.33
N VAL A 67 -0.78 -7.76 8.88
CA VAL A 67 0.58 -7.20 8.95
C VAL A 67 1.56 -8.15 9.63
N TRP A 68 1.21 -8.70 10.79
CA TRP A 68 2.12 -9.58 11.53
C TRP A 68 2.61 -10.78 10.68
N LYS A 69 1.72 -11.35 9.85
CA LYS A 69 2.05 -12.48 8.99
C LYS A 69 2.93 -12.02 7.83
N LEU A 70 2.62 -10.87 7.25
CA LEU A 70 3.40 -10.28 6.15
C LEU A 70 4.85 -10.00 6.59
N LEU A 71 5.06 -9.39 7.76
CA LEU A 71 6.40 -9.09 8.26
C LEU A 71 7.23 -10.37 8.46
N LEU A 72 6.63 -11.41 9.03
CA LEU A 72 7.31 -12.70 9.19
C LEU A 72 7.68 -13.35 7.85
N LEU A 73 6.83 -13.21 6.83
CA LEU A 73 7.13 -13.71 5.49
C LEU A 73 8.31 -12.95 4.87
N TRP A 74 8.32 -11.61 4.94
CA TRP A 74 9.45 -10.83 4.45
C TRP A 74 10.76 -11.16 5.16
N ILE A 75 10.71 -11.44 6.46
CA ILE A 75 11.88 -11.90 7.22
C ILE A 75 12.31 -13.29 6.75
N ALA A 76 11.38 -14.22 6.59
CA ALA A 76 11.67 -15.61 6.17
C ALA A 76 12.26 -15.68 4.75
N GLU A 77 11.79 -14.84 3.85
CA GLU A 77 12.33 -14.69 2.49
C GLU A 77 13.66 -13.93 2.44
N GLY A 78 14.12 -13.39 3.58
CA GLY A 78 15.40 -12.67 3.67
C GLY A 78 15.39 -11.28 3.05
N PHE A 79 14.21 -10.67 2.87
CA PHE A 79 14.10 -9.32 2.30
C PHE A 79 14.51 -8.21 3.28
N ILE A 80 14.56 -8.53 4.57
CA ILE A 80 14.82 -7.57 5.63
C ILE A 80 16.31 -7.53 5.96
N GLU A 81 16.91 -6.36 5.79
CA GLU A 81 18.33 -6.12 6.10
C GLU A 81 18.55 -6.08 7.61
N LYS A 82 19.61 -6.77 8.08
CA LYS A 82 20.05 -6.64 9.47
C LYS A 82 20.68 -5.27 9.71
N ARG A 83 20.15 -4.52 10.68
CA ARG A 83 20.69 -3.21 11.10
C ARG A 83 21.23 -3.30 12.52
N GLU A 84 22.33 -2.59 12.81
CA GLU A 84 22.85 -2.50 14.17
C GLU A 84 21.79 -1.90 15.10
N HIS A 85 21.65 -2.48 16.29
CA HIS A 85 20.71 -2.04 17.33
C HIS A 85 19.20 -2.14 16.99
N LYS A 86 18.80 -2.87 15.94
CA LYS A 86 17.39 -3.16 15.63
C LYS A 86 17.15 -4.65 15.45
N SER A 87 15.96 -5.10 15.86
CA SER A 87 15.48 -6.44 15.49
C SER A 87 15.08 -6.48 14.01
N LEU A 88 14.94 -7.68 13.42
CA LEU A 88 14.44 -7.79 12.05
C LEU A 88 12.99 -7.35 11.97
N GLU A 89 12.22 -7.59 13.02
CA GLU A 89 10.84 -7.15 13.17
C GLU A 89 10.72 -5.62 13.13
N ASP A 90 11.60 -4.90 13.84
CA ASP A 90 11.63 -3.43 13.82
C ASP A 90 11.93 -2.90 12.41
N VAL A 91 12.90 -3.50 11.72
CA VAL A 91 13.25 -3.09 10.34
C VAL A 91 12.13 -3.42 9.36
N ALA A 92 11.46 -4.57 9.52
CA ALA A 92 10.32 -4.95 8.70
C ALA A 92 9.14 -3.98 8.89
N GLU A 93 8.87 -3.54 10.12
CA GLU A 93 7.84 -2.53 10.39
C GLU A 93 8.21 -1.17 9.80
N GLU A 94 9.48 -0.77 9.82
CA GLU A 94 9.96 0.44 9.12
C GLU A 94 9.70 0.36 7.62
N TYR A 95 9.96 -0.80 7.00
CA TYR A 95 9.72 -1.01 5.58
C TYR A 95 8.23 -0.89 5.24
N LEU A 96 7.37 -1.50 6.07
CA LEU A 96 5.92 -1.38 5.92
C LEU A 96 5.44 0.07 6.01
N VAL A 97 5.92 0.81 7.02
CA VAL A 97 5.55 2.22 7.22
C VAL A 97 6.02 3.07 6.05
N GLU A 98 7.20 2.81 5.48
CA GLU A 98 7.67 3.53 4.31
C GLU A 98 6.81 3.26 3.06
N LEU A 99 6.41 2.01 2.83
CA LEU A 99 5.49 1.65 1.74
C LEU A 99 4.12 2.34 1.90
N ILE A 100 3.61 2.43 3.13
CA ILE A 100 2.37 3.17 3.45
C ILE A 100 2.54 4.67 3.19
N ASN A 101 3.65 5.27 3.65
CA ASN A 101 3.92 6.70 3.46
C ASN A 101 4.09 7.09 1.98
N ARG A 102 4.46 6.12 1.13
CA ARG A 102 4.52 6.27 -0.32
C ARG A 102 3.18 5.97 -1.01
N SER A 103 2.11 5.76 -0.25
CA SER A 103 0.77 5.41 -0.74
C SER A 103 0.72 4.12 -1.58
N LEU A 104 1.70 3.22 -1.39
CA LEU A 104 1.73 1.91 -2.05
C LEU A 104 0.92 0.85 -1.28
N LEU A 105 0.65 1.12 -0.01
CA LEU A 105 -0.20 0.32 0.87
C LEU A 105 -1.20 1.21 1.58
N GLN A 106 -2.42 0.71 1.74
CA GLN A 106 -3.47 1.36 2.51
C GLN A 106 -3.65 0.67 3.85
N VAL A 107 -3.85 1.44 4.92
CA VAL A 107 -4.14 0.89 6.24
C VAL A 107 -5.62 0.57 6.33
N SER A 108 -5.95 -0.73 6.37
CA SER A 108 -7.33 -1.20 6.47
C SER A 108 -7.80 -1.26 7.91
N ARG A 109 -6.91 -1.65 8.85
CA ARG A 109 -7.22 -1.73 10.29
C ARG A 109 -6.05 -1.32 11.17
N ARG A 110 -6.35 -0.64 12.28
CA ARG A 110 -5.40 -0.32 13.34
C ARG A 110 -5.65 -1.15 14.60
N ARG A 111 -4.59 -1.34 15.38
CA ARG A 111 -4.61 -1.89 16.73
C ARG A 111 -5.02 -0.80 17.74
N SER A 112 -5.27 -1.20 18.99
CA SER A 112 -5.58 -0.28 20.09
C SER A 112 -4.44 0.68 20.44
N ASP A 113 -3.20 0.31 20.11
CA ASP A 113 -1.99 1.13 20.26
C ASP A 113 -1.69 1.98 19.01
N ASN A 114 -2.66 2.10 18.09
CA ASN A 114 -2.54 2.81 16.82
C ASN A 114 -1.59 2.17 15.78
N GLY A 115 -0.97 1.03 16.11
CA GLY A 115 -0.17 0.24 15.17
C GLY A 115 -0.99 -0.36 14.03
N VAL A 116 -0.33 -0.68 12.90
CA VAL A 116 -1.02 -1.22 11.71
C VAL A 116 -1.36 -2.69 11.96
N LYS A 117 -2.65 -3.03 11.99
CA LYS A 117 -3.12 -4.41 12.18
C LYS A 117 -3.23 -5.15 10.86
N ALA A 118 -3.77 -4.45 9.87
CA ALA A 118 -3.97 -4.95 8.53
C ALA A 118 -3.84 -3.84 7.49
N CYS A 119 -3.41 -4.21 6.30
CA CYS A 119 -3.27 -3.34 5.15
C CYS A 119 -3.82 -4.01 3.90
N SER A 120 -4.05 -3.23 2.85
CA SER A 120 -4.47 -3.71 1.52
C SER A 120 -3.74 -2.92 0.44
N LEU A 121 -3.72 -3.48 -0.77
CA LEU A 121 -3.26 -2.79 -1.97
C LEU A 121 -4.47 -2.21 -2.69
N HIS A 122 -4.32 -1.00 -3.23
CA HIS A 122 -5.27 -0.51 -4.21
C HIS A 122 -5.06 -1.26 -5.52
N ASP A 123 -6.15 -1.57 -6.23
CA ASP A 123 -6.19 -2.36 -7.47
C ASP A 123 -5.16 -1.90 -8.51
N LEU A 124 -5.04 -0.59 -8.73
CA LEU A 124 -4.05 -0.01 -9.65
C LEU A 124 -2.60 -0.25 -9.24
N VAL A 125 -2.33 -0.26 -7.93
CA VAL A 125 -1.00 -0.56 -7.38
C VAL A 125 -0.72 -2.05 -7.47
N LEU A 126 -1.75 -2.89 -7.27
CA LEU A 126 -1.64 -4.34 -7.44
C LEU A 126 -1.37 -4.70 -8.90
N ASP A 127 -2.11 -4.13 -9.85
CA ASP A 127 -1.91 -4.31 -11.29
C ASP A 127 -0.49 -3.90 -11.71
N MET A 128 -0.02 -2.75 -11.22
CA MET A 128 1.36 -2.31 -11.44
C MET A 128 2.35 -3.31 -10.84
N CYS A 129 2.15 -3.73 -9.60
CA CYS A 129 3.02 -4.68 -8.91
C CYS A 129 3.12 -6.01 -9.67
N TRP A 130 1.99 -6.54 -10.14
CA TRP A 130 1.93 -7.78 -10.90
C TRP A 130 2.67 -7.68 -12.24
N LYS A 131 2.49 -6.58 -12.98
CA LYS A 131 3.23 -6.34 -14.23
C LYS A 131 4.74 -6.26 -14.00
N ILE A 132 5.18 -5.57 -12.94
CA ILE A 132 6.60 -5.46 -12.62
C ILE A 132 7.17 -6.80 -12.16
N ALA A 133 6.46 -7.54 -11.31
CA ALA A 133 6.88 -8.86 -10.87
C ALA A 133 7.04 -9.83 -12.05
N ALA A 134 6.14 -9.77 -13.04
CA ALA A 134 6.26 -10.54 -14.26
C ALA A 134 7.47 -10.13 -15.12
N GLU A 135 7.75 -8.83 -15.26
CA GLU A 135 8.93 -8.32 -15.97
C GLU A 135 10.26 -8.72 -15.30
N GLU A 136 10.30 -8.72 -13.96
CA GLU A 136 11.50 -9.06 -13.18
C GLU A 136 11.65 -10.57 -12.90
N ASN A 137 10.76 -11.43 -13.43
CA ASN A 137 10.67 -12.86 -13.12
C ASN A 137 10.57 -13.15 -11.61
N PHE A 138 9.88 -12.29 -10.88
CA PHE A 138 9.68 -12.33 -9.43
C PHE A 138 8.25 -12.80 -9.09
N LEU A 139 7.79 -13.86 -9.76
CA LEU A 139 6.48 -14.46 -9.52
C LEU A 139 6.62 -15.60 -8.50
N PHE A 140 5.77 -15.59 -7.47
CA PHE A 140 5.69 -16.61 -6.41
C PHE A 140 4.57 -17.62 -6.66
#